data_AF-F0GEB6-F1
#
_entry.id   AF-F0GEB6-F1
#
_cell.length_a   1.000
_cell.length_b   1.000
_cell.length_c   1.000
_cell.angle_alpha   90.00
_cell.angle_beta   90.00
_cell.angle_gamma   90.00
#
_symmetry.space_group_name_H-M   'P 1'
#
loop_
_entity.id
_entity.type
_entity.pdbx_description
1 polymer ?
#
loop_
_entity_poly.entity_id
_entity_poly.type
_entity_poly.pdbx_seq_one_letter_code
_entity_poly.pdbx_strand_id
1 'polypeptide(L)'
;FDGYQAAGIVGIREGTSNRKLALPSDVGAYPDAISNALEALRLAGVDGPYSVLLGSDAYTALSEARDQGYPVIDHIKRIVSGEIIWAPAISGGCVLSTRGGDYELHLGEDVSIGYTSHTDKVVRLYLRETFTFLMLTSEASVAVAPAGTTA
;
A
#
# COMPACT_ATOMS: atom_id res chain seq x y z
N PHE A 1 0.73 3.56 6.20
CA PHE A 1 -0.40 3.78 5.27
C PHE A 1 -1.59 4.44 5.95
N ASP A 2 -1.94 4.02 7.17
CA ASP A 2 -3.09 4.56 7.93
C ASP A 2 -2.71 5.71 8.90
N GLY A 3 -1.50 6.27 8.77
CA GLY A 3 -1.05 7.43 9.56
C GLY A 3 -0.65 7.09 10.99
N TYR A 4 -0.09 8.07 11.69
CA TYR A 4 0.19 8.01 13.12
C TYR A 4 -0.09 9.37 13.78
N GLN A 5 -1.33 9.52 14.27
CA GLN A 5 -1.87 10.77 14.79
C GLN A 5 -1.05 11.37 15.95
N ALA A 6 -0.53 10.53 16.85
CA ALA A 6 0.27 11.00 17.98
C ALA A 6 1.61 11.64 17.56
N ALA A 7 2.11 11.32 16.36
CA ALA A 7 3.29 11.96 15.77
C ALA A 7 2.94 13.00 14.69
N GLY A 8 1.66 13.32 14.48
CA GLY A 8 1.21 14.24 13.43
C GLY A 8 1.43 13.73 12.00
N ILE A 9 1.61 12.41 11.82
CA ILE A 9 1.86 11.81 10.51
C ILE A 9 0.52 11.44 9.86
N VAL A 10 0.23 12.04 8.72
CA VAL A 10 -0.96 11.71 7.90
C VAL A 10 -0.68 10.49 7.04
N GLY A 11 -1.59 9.53 7.03
CA GLY A 11 -1.48 8.33 6.22
C GLY A 11 -1.79 8.56 4.74
N ILE A 12 -1.18 7.76 3.85
CA ILE A 12 -1.48 7.77 2.40
C ILE A 12 -2.98 7.58 2.12
N ARG A 13 -3.67 6.73 2.89
CA ARG A 13 -5.10 6.47 2.74
C ARG A 13 -6.00 7.56 3.32
N GLU A 14 -5.47 8.32 4.26
CA GLU A 14 -6.18 9.43 4.89
C GLU A 14 -6.04 10.70 4.04
N GLY A 15 -4.84 10.96 3.53
CA GLY A 15 -4.52 12.16 2.75
C GLY A 15 -4.92 12.09 1.27
N THR A 16 -5.40 10.95 0.79
CA THR A 16 -5.81 10.82 -0.62
C THR A 16 -7.00 11.74 -0.95
N SER A 17 -6.86 12.53 -2.01
CA SER A 17 -7.94 13.36 -2.57
C SER A 17 -8.84 12.58 -3.54
N ASN A 18 -8.39 11.41 -3.99
CA ASN A 18 -9.15 10.56 -4.88
C ASN A 18 -10.24 9.79 -4.14
N ARG A 19 -11.27 9.39 -4.89
CA ARG A 19 -12.36 8.56 -4.36
C ARG A 19 -11.80 7.22 -3.87
N LYS A 20 -12.10 6.91 -2.61
CA LYS A 20 -11.80 5.59 -2.03
C LYS A 20 -12.63 4.53 -2.75
N LEU A 21 -11.97 3.50 -3.24
CA LEU A 21 -12.59 2.34 -3.87
C LEU A 21 -12.70 1.21 -2.84
N ALA A 22 -13.56 0.24 -3.10
CA ALA A 22 -13.66 -0.97 -2.30
C ALA A 22 -13.28 -2.17 -3.17
N LEU A 23 -12.53 -3.11 -2.61
CA LEU A 23 -12.32 -4.39 -3.26
C LEU A 23 -13.66 -5.14 -3.32
N PRO A 24 -14.06 -5.66 -4.49
CA PRO A 24 -15.24 -6.51 -4.58
C PRO A 24 -15.02 -7.80 -3.79
N SER A 25 -16.10 -8.45 -3.36
CA SER A 25 -16.01 -9.78 -2.73
C SER A 25 -15.58 -10.86 -3.71
N ASP A 26 -15.87 -10.66 -5.00
CA ASP A 26 -15.42 -11.52 -6.08
C ASP A 26 -14.02 -11.11 -6.54
N VAL A 27 -13.08 -12.06 -6.46
CA VAL A 27 -11.69 -11.84 -6.87
C VAL A 27 -11.56 -11.68 -8.39
N GLY A 28 -12.49 -12.24 -9.18
CA GLY A 28 -12.53 -12.05 -10.63
C GLY A 28 -12.69 -10.58 -11.04
N ALA A 29 -13.31 -9.75 -10.20
CA ALA A 29 -13.54 -8.32 -10.44
C ALA A 29 -12.42 -7.41 -9.90
N TYR A 30 -11.33 -7.96 -9.34
CA TYR A 30 -10.18 -7.16 -8.89
C TYR A 30 -9.50 -6.37 -10.02
N PRO A 31 -9.32 -6.92 -11.24
CA PRO A 31 -8.77 -6.16 -12.37
C PRO A 31 -9.60 -4.91 -12.69
N ASP A 32 -10.92 -4.99 -12.61
CA ASP A 32 -11.80 -3.85 -12.86
C ASP A 32 -11.65 -2.78 -11.76
N ALA A 33 -11.61 -3.19 -10.50
CA ALA A 33 -11.39 -2.27 -9.37
C ALA A 33 -10.03 -1.55 -9.48
N ILE A 34 -8.98 -2.26 -9.89
CA ILE A 34 -7.65 -1.67 -10.11
C ILE A 34 -7.65 -0.77 -11.35
N SER A 35 -8.33 -1.15 -12.42
CA SER A 35 -8.47 -0.32 -13.62
C SER A 35 -9.16 1.00 -13.32
N ASN A 36 -10.24 0.98 -12.52
CA ASN A 36 -10.92 2.19 -12.05
C ASN A 36 -9.99 3.06 -11.18
N ALA A 37 -9.13 2.46 -10.36
CA ALA A 37 -8.14 3.19 -9.57
C ALA A 37 -7.09 3.87 -10.45
N LEU A 38 -6.61 3.17 -11.48
CA LEU A 38 -5.65 3.70 -12.45
C LEU A 38 -6.26 4.82 -13.30
N GLU A 39 -7.54 4.69 -13.67
CA GLU A 39 -8.27 5.74 -14.37
C GLU A 39 -8.41 7.00 -13.51
N ALA A 40 -8.73 6.84 -12.21
CA ALA A 40 -8.80 7.98 -11.29
C ALA A 40 -7.46 8.74 -11.21
N LEU A 41 -6.33 8.03 -11.14
CA LEU A 41 -5.00 8.65 -11.15
C LEU A 41 -4.72 9.39 -12.46
N ARG A 42 -5.09 8.81 -13.61
CA ARG A 42 -4.94 9.44 -14.92
C ARG A 42 -5.81 10.69 -15.06
N LEU A 43 -7.04 10.66 -14.57
CA LEU A 43 -7.95 11.81 -14.56
C LEU A 43 -7.45 12.93 -13.65
N ALA A 44 -6.73 12.59 -12.58
CA ALA A 44 -6.06 13.55 -11.72
C ALA A 44 -4.75 14.12 -12.32
N GLY A 45 -4.35 13.71 -13.53
CA GLY A 45 -3.12 14.17 -14.17
C GLY A 45 -1.84 13.62 -13.53
N VAL A 46 -1.94 12.50 -12.81
CA VAL A 46 -0.80 11.85 -12.19
C VAL A 46 -0.22 10.84 -13.16
N ASP A 47 0.98 11.09 -13.65
CA ASP A 47 1.71 10.15 -14.50
C ASP A 47 2.20 8.92 -13.74
N GLY A 48 2.41 7.82 -14.46
CA GLY A 48 2.99 6.59 -13.93
C GLY A 48 4.52 6.65 -13.77
N PRO A 49 5.17 5.54 -13.37
CA PRO A 49 4.60 4.19 -13.25
C PRO A 49 3.62 4.05 -12.07
N TYR A 50 2.64 3.15 -12.20
CA TYR A 50 1.66 2.87 -11.14
C TYR A 50 1.96 1.54 -10.49
N SER A 51 1.98 1.50 -9.16
CA SER A 51 2.15 0.27 -8.38
C SER A 51 0.90 0.01 -7.54
N VAL A 52 0.61 -1.28 -7.34
CA VAL A 52 -0.55 -1.74 -6.56
C VAL A 52 -0.04 -2.45 -5.32
N LEU A 53 -0.45 -2.00 -4.15
CA LEU A 53 -0.15 -2.64 -2.88
C LEU A 53 -1.41 -3.36 -2.41
N LEU A 54 -1.28 -4.64 -2.06
CA LEU A 54 -2.38 -5.44 -1.53
C LEU A 54 -2.01 -6.03 -0.18
N GLY A 55 -2.97 -6.00 0.73
CA GLY A 55 -2.92 -6.65 2.04
C GLY A 55 -2.79 -8.16 1.92
N SER A 56 -2.48 -8.83 3.03
CA SER A 56 -2.29 -10.29 3.08
C SER A 56 -3.45 -11.04 2.44
N ASP A 57 -4.68 -10.74 2.84
CA ASP A 57 -5.86 -11.51 2.46
C ASP A 57 -6.20 -11.29 0.99
N ALA A 58 -6.13 -10.02 0.54
CA ALA A 58 -6.37 -9.64 -0.85
C ALA A 58 -5.30 -10.21 -1.79
N TYR A 59 -4.03 -10.22 -1.37
CA TYR A 59 -2.94 -10.76 -2.17
C TYR A 59 -3.01 -12.28 -2.26
N THR A 60 -3.30 -12.98 -1.15
CA THR A 60 -3.48 -14.44 -1.14
C THR A 60 -4.67 -14.84 -2.00
N ALA A 61 -5.82 -14.16 -1.83
CA ALA A 61 -7.01 -14.40 -2.65
C ALA A 61 -6.71 -14.20 -4.14
N LEU A 62 -5.97 -13.15 -4.49
CA LEU A 62 -5.56 -12.89 -5.87
C LEU A 62 -4.62 -13.97 -6.44
N SER A 63 -3.70 -14.47 -5.62
CA SER A 63 -2.74 -15.50 -6.02
C SER A 63 -3.42 -16.86 -6.24
N GLU A 64 -4.44 -17.18 -5.46
CA GLU A 64 -5.21 -18.42 -5.55
C GLU A 64 -6.30 -18.36 -6.64
N ALA A 65 -6.83 -17.17 -6.92
CA ALA A 65 -7.92 -17.00 -7.88
C ALA A 65 -7.51 -17.35 -9.32
N ARG A 66 -8.43 -18.05 -10.00
CA ARG A 66 -8.37 -18.33 -11.43
C ARG A 66 -9.70 -17.91 -12.04
N ASP A 67 -9.65 -17.08 -13.08
CA ASP A 67 -10.82 -16.73 -13.86
C ASP A 67 -10.75 -17.48 -15.19
N GLN A 68 -11.74 -18.35 -15.44
CA GLN A 68 -11.80 -19.24 -16.62
C GLN A 68 -10.49 -20.02 -16.89
N GLY A 69 -9.74 -20.36 -15.83
CA GLY A 69 -8.46 -21.07 -15.91
C GLY A 69 -7.22 -20.17 -16.05
N TYR A 70 -7.40 -18.85 -16.19
CA TYR A 70 -6.30 -17.88 -16.26
C TYR A 70 -6.01 -17.25 -14.87
N PRO A 71 -4.75 -17.12 -14.45
CA PRO A 71 -4.41 -16.42 -13.21
C PRO A 71 -4.81 -14.95 -13.25
N VAL A 72 -5.66 -14.52 -12.31
CA VAL A 72 -6.11 -13.12 -12.21
C VAL A 72 -4.94 -12.17 -11.96
N ILE A 73 -3.91 -12.64 -11.23
CA ILE A 73 -2.67 -11.89 -11.00
C ILE A 73 -1.94 -11.51 -12.31
N ASP A 74 -1.95 -12.39 -13.31
CA ASP A 74 -1.30 -12.11 -14.60
C ASP A 74 -2.09 -11.09 -15.41
N HIS A 75 -3.42 -11.06 -15.25
CA HIS A 75 -4.24 -10.02 -15.85
C HIS A 75 -3.90 -8.64 -15.27
N ILE A 76 -3.79 -8.53 -13.94
CA ILE A 76 -3.45 -7.25 -13.29
C ILE A 76 -2.03 -6.80 -13.67
N LYS A 77 -1.06 -7.72 -13.74
CA LYS A 77 0.31 -7.40 -14.19
C LYS A 77 0.38 -6.82 -15.60
N ARG A 78 -0.61 -7.08 -16.46
CA ARG A 78 -0.67 -6.49 -17.81
C ARG A 78 -1.26 -5.08 -17.83
N ILE A 79 -2.11 -4.76 -16.86
CA ILE A 79 -2.77 -3.46 -16.76
C ILE A 79 -1.89 -2.47 -15.97
N VAL A 80 -1.21 -2.95 -14.95
CA VAL A 80 -0.34 -2.17 -14.05
C VAL A 80 1.03 -2.01 -14.69
N SER A 81 1.50 -0.75 -14.80
CA SER A 81 2.81 -0.44 -15.40
C SER A 81 3.99 -0.70 -14.45
N GLY A 82 3.74 -0.70 -13.14
CA GLY A 82 4.71 -0.99 -12.10
C GLY A 82 4.52 -2.38 -11.48
N GLU A 83 4.66 -2.48 -10.16
CA GLU A 83 4.67 -3.76 -9.45
C GLU A 83 3.41 -3.98 -8.62
N ILE A 84 3.04 -5.25 -8.44
CA ILE A 84 2.07 -5.68 -7.44
C ILE A 84 2.87 -6.07 -6.19
N ILE A 85 2.77 -5.26 -5.14
CA ILE A 85 3.54 -5.40 -3.92
C ILE A 85 2.66 -6.05 -2.85
N TRP A 86 3.20 -7.10 -2.23
CA TRP A 86 2.61 -7.70 -1.05
C TRP A 86 2.88 -6.85 0.19
N ALA A 87 1.82 -6.34 0.82
CA ALA A 87 1.89 -5.43 1.95
C ALA A 87 1.11 -6.00 3.15
N PRO A 88 1.67 -6.96 3.92
CA PRO A 88 0.94 -7.63 5.00
C PRO A 88 0.53 -6.69 6.14
N ALA A 89 1.17 -5.53 6.27
CA ALA A 89 0.86 -4.53 7.29
C ALA A 89 -0.40 -3.69 7.00
N ILE A 90 -1.03 -3.83 5.82
CA ILE A 90 -2.26 -3.10 5.46
C ILE A 90 -3.42 -4.05 5.22
N SER A 91 -4.63 -3.62 5.57
CA SER A 91 -5.88 -4.31 5.22
C SER A 91 -6.46 -3.69 3.95
N GLY A 92 -6.79 -4.49 2.92
CA GLY A 92 -7.28 -4.00 1.63
C GLY A 92 -6.16 -3.73 0.64
N GLY A 93 -6.11 -2.56 0.01
CA GLY A 93 -5.02 -2.18 -0.89
C GLY A 93 -4.82 -0.67 -1.06
N CYS A 94 -3.86 -0.29 -1.90
CA CYS A 94 -3.60 1.08 -2.31
C CYS A 94 -2.99 1.05 -3.71
N VAL A 95 -3.48 1.89 -4.61
CA VAL A 95 -2.85 2.12 -5.92
C VAL A 95 -2.18 3.47 -5.86
N LEU A 96 -0.90 3.56 -6.23
CA LEU A 96 -0.14 4.79 -6.17
C LEU A 96 0.80 4.95 -7.35
N SER A 97 1.12 6.20 -7.69
CA SER A 97 2.19 6.49 -8.63
C SER A 97 3.56 6.41 -7.95
N THR A 98 4.54 5.90 -8.67
CA THR A 98 5.96 5.84 -8.29
C THR A 98 6.82 6.75 -9.18
N ARG A 99 6.23 7.80 -9.77
CA ARG A 99 6.97 8.85 -10.52
C ARG A 99 8.03 9.59 -9.70
N GLY A 100 7.91 9.56 -8.37
CA GLY A 100 8.84 10.15 -7.42
C GLY A 100 8.42 11.56 -6.97
N GLY A 101 8.82 11.93 -5.75
CA GLY A 101 8.53 13.25 -5.16
C GLY A 101 7.12 13.42 -4.57
N ASP A 102 6.23 12.43 -4.69
CA ASP A 102 4.88 12.50 -4.11
C ASP A 102 4.84 12.04 -2.63
N TYR A 103 5.78 11.18 -2.25
CA TYR A 103 5.91 10.60 -0.92
C TYR A 103 7.35 10.69 -0.45
N GLU A 104 7.56 11.20 0.76
CA GLU A 104 8.88 11.31 1.36
C GLU A 104 8.91 10.59 2.71
N LEU A 105 9.89 9.71 2.86
CA LEU A 105 10.25 9.11 4.14
C LEU A 105 11.59 9.70 4.56
N HIS A 106 11.56 10.60 5.54
CA HIS A 106 12.79 11.16 6.09
C HIS A 106 13.29 10.28 7.21
N LEU A 107 14.44 9.66 6.98
CA LEU A 107 15.17 8.88 7.98
C LEU A 107 16.20 9.78 8.64
N GLY A 108 16.02 10.04 9.94
CA GLY A 108 17.05 10.66 10.77
C GLY A 108 18.09 9.63 11.22
N GLU A 109 17.64 8.45 11.62
CA GLU A 109 18.46 7.29 11.93
C GLU A 109 17.77 6.06 11.36
N ASP A 110 18.49 5.30 10.53
CA ASP A 110 18.01 4.04 9.97
C ASP A 110 17.99 2.92 11.04
N VAL A 111 17.33 1.81 10.74
CA VAL A 111 17.12 0.69 11.65
C VAL A 111 18.43 0.22 12.26
N SER A 112 18.56 0.44 13.56
CA SER A 112 19.78 0.20 14.33
C SER A 112 19.50 -0.70 15.53
N ILE A 113 20.47 -1.55 15.86
CA ILE A 113 20.41 -2.46 17.01
C ILE A 113 21.20 -1.84 18.16
N GLY A 114 20.50 -1.48 19.23
CA GLY A 114 21.11 -0.97 20.46
C GLY A 114 21.18 -2.05 21.54
N TYR A 115 22.16 -1.90 22.43
CA TYR A 115 22.29 -2.72 23.63
C TYR A 115 21.62 -2.04 24.83
N THR A 116 20.79 -2.78 25.57
CA THR A 116 20.19 -2.30 26.82
C THR A 116 20.93 -2.83 28.04
N SER A 117 20.99 -4.15 28.19
CA SER A 117 21.54 -4.81 29.38
C SER A 117 21.80 -6.29 29.11
N HIS A 118 22.55 -6.98 29.97
CA HIS A 118 22.63 -8.44 29.94
C HIS A 118 22.63 -9.04 31.35
N THR A 119 22.27 -10.32 31.43
CA THR A 119 22.55 -11.22 32.56
C THR A 119 23.54 -12.28 32.12
N ASP A 120 23.83 -13.24 33.00
CA ASP A 120 24.63 -14.44 32.72
C ASP A 120 24.09 -15.31 31.57
N LYS A 121 22.81 -15.17 31.21
CA LYS A 121 22.12 -16.03 30.22
C LYS A 121 21.43 -15.27 29.08
N VAL A 122 21.13 -13.99 29.25
CA VAL A 122 20.29 -13.24 28.32
C VAL A 122 20.88 -11.87 28.04
N VAL A 123 20.99 -11.51 26.77
CA VAL A 123 21.31 -10.15 26.32
C VAL A 123 20.02 -9.49 25.83
N ARG A 124 19.75 -8.29 26.34
CA ARG A 124 18.62 -7.45 25.92
C ARG A 124 19.14 -6.40 24.95
N LEU A 125 18.66 -6.49 23.73
CA LEU A 125 18.88 -5.54 22.66
C LEU A 125 17.55 -4.84 22.33
N TYR A 126 17.62 -3.72 21.63
CA TYR A 126 16.46 -3.01 21.10
C TYR A 126 16.69 -2.61 19.65
N LEU A 127 15.60 -2.48 18.90
CA LEU A 127 15.60 -1.82 17.61
C LEU A 127 15.22 -0.35 17.81
N ARG A 128 15.96 0.52 17.14
CA ARG A 128 15.69 1.96 17.10
C ARG A 128 15.74 2.43 15.66
N GLU A 129 14.79 3.27 15.31
CA GLU A 129 14.71 3.99 14.06
C GLU A 129 14.13 5.37 14.37
N THR A 130 14.61 6.41 13.71
CA THR A 130 14.04 7.75 13.82
C THR A 130 13.63 8.18 12.43
N PHE A 131 12.32 8.29 12.19
CA PHE A 131 11.80 8.69 10.89
C PHE A 131 10.57 9.59 11.00
N THR A 132 10.26 10.27 9.91
CA THR A 132 8.95 10.89 9.67
C THR A 132 8.51 10.65 8.23
N PHE A 133 7.21 10.63 8.01
CA PHE A 133 6.60 10.41 6.71
C PHE A 133 5.79 11.64 6.29
N LEU A 134 6.03 12.11 5.08
CA LEU A 134 5.30 13.21 4.46
C LEU A 134 4.65 12.73 3.16
N MET A 135 3.38 13.08 3.03
CA MET A 135 2.62 12.95 1.80
C MET A 135 2.52 14.33 1.18
N LEU A 136 3.24 14.56 0.08
CA LEU A 136 3.33 15.85 -0.57
C LEU A 136 2.19 16.04 -1.59
N THR A 137 1.78 14.96 -2.24
CA THR A 137 0.77 14.98 -3.29
C THR A 137 -0.44 14.14 -2.90
N SER A 138 -1.60 14.78 -2.80
CA SER A 138 -2.84 14.14 -2.35
C SER A 138 -3.46 13.20 -3.39
N GLU A 139 -3.26 13.55 -4.66
CA GLU A 139 -3.86 12.95 -5.83
C GLU A 139 -3.06 11.75 -6.37
N ALA A 140 -1.86 11.51 -5.85
CA ALA A 140 -0.97 10.46 -6.33
C ALA A 140 -1.29 9.05 -5.78
N SER A 141 -2.33 8.92 -4.94
CA SER A 141 -2.80 7.66 -4.37
C SER A 141 -4.30 7.47 -4.56
N VAL A 142 -4.74 6.22 -4.61
CA VAL A 142 -6.13 5.80 -4.50
C VAL A 142 -6.21 4.69 -3.46
N ALA A 143 -6.92 4.96 -2.36
CA ALA A 143 -7.13 3.96 -1.33
C ALA A 143 -8.15 2.91 -1.78
N VAL A 144 -7.85 1.63 -1.53
CA VAL A 144 -8.77 0.53 -1.80
C VAL A 144 -9.10 -0.17 -0.48
N ALA A 145 -10.35 -0.07 -0.04
CA ALA A 145 -10.84 -0.72 1.17
C ALA A 145 -10.91 -2.25 0.98
N PRO A 146 -10.72 -3.04 2.05
CA PRO A 146 -10.88 -4.49 1.99
C PRO A 146 -12.31 -4.89 1.61
N ALA A 147 -12.44 -6.07 0.99
CA ALA A 147 -13.74 -6.62 0.62
C ALA A 147 -14.59 -6.86 1.87
N GLY A 148 -15.79 -6.26 1.92
CA GLY A 148 -16.75 -6.44 3.01
C GLY A 148 -16.77 -5.36 4.09
N THR A 149 -15.97 -4.28 3.98
CA THR A 149 -16.19 -3.08 4.80
C THR A 149 -17.10 -2.11 4.06
N THR A 150 -18.40 -2.38 4.07
CA THR A 150 -19.39 -1.30 3.94
C THR A 150 -19.26 -0.42 5.19
N ALA A 151 -18.96 0.86 4.96
CA ALA A 151 -19.04 1.90 5.99
C ALA A 151 -20.42 1.95 6.64
#